data_AF-A0A2V7XH84-F1
#
_entry.id   AF-A0A2V7XH84-F1
#
_cell.length_a   1.000
_cell.length_b   1.000
_cell.length_c   1.000
_cell.angle_alpha   90.00
_cell.angle_beta   90.00
_cell.angle_gamma   90.00
#
_symmetry.space_group_name_H-M   'P 1'
#
loop_
_entity.id
_entity.type
_entity.pdbx_description
1 polymer ?
#
loop_
_entity_poly.entity_id
_entity_poly.type
_entity_poly.pdbx_seq_one_letter_code
_entity_poly.pdbx_strand_id
1 'polypeptide(L)'
;MSKMELLPQTENIFLVYKEGWHSPETSAQNPSLERMWTKKDAIISFKNPKKDIIVYLEADTNYKAFDQPPVLTIAVGNKAGLVVPIENSEVFLKKVHVKAADLGDQEWVDLRLSMNQSFIPKAKGINPSDDRELGLMRYNLYVGEADKLGAVPSVVEAVPVSLPPLSTASPAPGASPGTKGAPAGKGSPAPKGSPAPKGSPAAKVSAAPAAKPSASPRK
;
A
#
# COMPACT_ATOMS: atom_id res chain seq x y z
N MET A 1 27.51 37.17 -21.99
CA MET A 1 26.10 36.99 -21.58
C MET A 1 25.71 35.56 -21.89
N SER A 2 25.62 34.70 -20.87
CA SER A 2 25.27 33.29 -21.06
C SER A 2 23.76 33.18 -21.22
N LYS A 3 23.31 32.72 -22.38
CA LYS A 3 21.91 32.42 -22.67
C LYS A 3 21.54 31.16 -21.89
N MET A 4 20.84 31.31 -20.78
CA MET A 4 20.11 30.20 -20.16
C MET A 4 18.94 29.89 -21.08
N GLU A 5 19.06 28.80 -21.84
CA GLU A 5 17.97 28.24 -22.60
C GLU A 5 17.07 27.51 -21.60
N LEU A 6 16.00 28.18 -21.17
CA LEU A 6 14.94 27.54 -20.43
C LEU A 6 14.30 26.55 -21.41
N LEU A 7 14.48 25.26 -21.18
CA LEU A 7 13.64 24.24 -21.83
C LEU A 7 12.19 24.64 -21.57
N PRO A 8 11.28 24.48 -22.55
CA PRO A 8 9.86 24.73 -22.32
C PRO A 8 9.48 23.98 -21.04
N GLN A 9 8.87 24.70 -20.08
CA GLN A 9 8.29 24.08 -18.91
C GLN A 9 7.17 23.18 -19.45
N THR A 10 7.50 21.94 -19.79
CA THR A 10 6.52 20.93 -20.11
C THR A 10 5.59 20.87 -18.92
N GLU A 11 4.34 21.28 -19.11
CA GLU A 11 3.34 21.26 -18.05
C GLU A 11 3.25 19.84 -17.52
N ASN A 12 3.75 19.64 -16.32
CA ASN A 12 3.71 18.35 -15.66
C ASN A 12 2.25 18.07 -15.30
N ILE A 13 1.74 16.91 -15.71
CA ILE A 13 0.39 16.52 -15.30
C ILE A 13 0.42 16.29 -13.79
N PHE A 14 -0.41 17.04 -13.08
CA PHE A 14 -0.49 16.98 -11.62
C PHE A 14 -1.03 15.63 -11.16
N LEU A 15 -0.33 15.01 -10.21
CA LEU A 15 -0.65 13.70 -9.65
C LEU A 15 -1.35 13.84 -8.30
N VAL A 16 -2.51 13.20 -8.17
CA VAL A 16 -3.26 13.07 -6.92
C VAL A 16 -3.00 11.68 -6.36
N TYR A 17 -2.23 11.62 -5.27
CA TYR A 17 -1.98 10.38 -4.53
C TYR A 17 -3.26 9.99 -3.77
N LYS A 18 -3.82 8.82 -4.07
CA LYS A 18 -5.05 8.32 -3.45
C LYS A 18 -4.68 7.33 -2.33
N GLU A 19 -4.92 6.05 -2.56
CA GLU A 19 -4.73 5.00 -1.57
C GLU A 19 -3.41 4.24 -1.74
N GLY A 20 -3.00 3.54 -0.68
CA GLY A 20 -1.87 2.61 -0.73
C GLY A 20 -0.50 3.25 -0.51
N TRP A 21 -0.45 4.47 0.00
CA TRP A 21 0.79 5.21 0.26
C TRP A 21 1.05 5.33 1.76
N HIS A 22 2.31 5.15 2.15
CA HIS A 22 2.79 5.52 3.48
C HIS A 22 3.17 7.00 3.54
N SER A 23 3.49 7.50 4.72
CA SER A 23 4.02 8.86 4.86
C SER A 23 5.32 9.03 4.07
N PRO A 24 5.53 10.18 3.40
CA PRO A 24 6.80 10.51 2.78
C PRO A 24 7.96 10.43 3.76
N GLU A 25 9.09 9.92 3.30
CA GLU A 25 10.34 9.87 4.03
C GLU A 25 11.34 10.80 3.36
N THR A 26 12.07 11.57 4.18
CA THR A 26 13.22 12.34 3.71
C THR A 26 14.49 11.50 3.83
N SER A 27 15.31 11.52 2.78
CA SER A 27 16.65 10.96 2.83
C SER A 27 17.58 11.96 3.53
N ALA A 28 18.36 11.51 4.52
CA ALA A 28 19.38 12.35 5.16
C ALA A 28 20.49 12.75 4.17
N GLN A 29 20.73 11.93 3.15
CA GLN A 29 21.72 12.17 2.10
C GLN A 29 21.19 13.06 0.98
N ASN A 30 19.87 13.11 0.77
CA ASN A 30 19.26 14.00 -0.22
C ASN A 30 17.86 14.47 0.24
N PRO A 31 17.79 15.54 1.04
CA PRO A 31 16.55 16.02 1.62
C PRO A 31 15.51 16.51 0.60
N SER A 32 15.93 16.77 -0.65
CA SER A 32 15.01 17.17 -1.73
C SER A 32 14.34 16.00 -2.45
N LEU A 33 14.79 14.76 -2.20
CA LEU A 33 14.12 13.56 -2.67
C LEU A 33 13.19 13.03 -1.58
N GLU A 34 11.91 13.41 -1.68
CA GLU A 34 10.84 12.77 -0.93
C GLU A 34 10.56 11.40 -1.55
N ARG A 35 10.93 10.35 -0.82
CA ARG A 35 10.64 8.96 -1.20
C ARG A 35 9.43 8.47 -0.44
N MET A 36 8.66 7.59 -1.04
CA MET A 36 7.42 7.11 -0.42
C MET A 36 7.22 5.63 -0.70
N TRP A 37 7.05 4.86 0.36
CA TRP A 37 6.66 3.47 0.25
C TRP A 37 5.19 3.33 -0.16
N THR A 38 4.93 2.35 -1.02
CA THR A 38 3.59 1.82 -1.24
C THR A 38 3.31 0.67 -0.28
N LYS A 39 2.03 0.36 -0.06
CA LYS A 39 1.58 -1.00 0.31
C LYS A 39 1.75 -1.95 -0.89
N LYS A 40 1.12 -3.12 -0.89
CA LYS A 40 1.06 -3.98 -2.08
C LYS A 40 0.50 -3.26 -3.31
N ASP A 41 -0.57 -2.50 -3.11
CA ASP A 41 -1.23 -1.72 -4.15
C ASP A 41 -1.18 -0.24 -3.79
N ALA A 42 -0.96 0.62 -4.79
CA ALA A 42 -1.07 2.06 -4.66
C ALA A 42 -1.76 2.68 -5.88
N ILE A 43 -2.61 3.67 -5.63
CA ILE A 43 -3.34 4.41 -6.67
C ILE A 43 -2.91 5.87 -6.69
N ILE A 44 -2.69 6.34 -7.91
CA ILE A 44 -2.54 7.74 -8.27
C ILE A 44 -3.67 8.06 -9.25
N SER A 45 -4.16 9.28 -9.22
CA SER A 45 -5.08 9.78 -10.24
C SER A 45 -4.55 11.06 -10.84
N PHE A 46 -4.83 11.28 -12.12
CA PHE A 46 -4.46 12.49 -12.80
C PHE A 46 -5.53 12.90 -13.81
N LYS A 47 -5.58 14.18 -14.14
CA LYS A 47 -6.54 14.69 -15.12
C LYS A 47 -6.19 14.14 -16.51
N ASN A 48 -7.16 13.53 -17.17
CA ASN A 48 -7.00 12.92 -18.48
C ASN A 48 -6.64 14.00 -19.52
N PRO A 49 -5.44 13.98 -20.12
CA PRO A 49 -5.07 14.96 -21.15
C PRO A 49 -5.75 14.68 -22.49
N LYS A 50 -6.44 13.53 -22.64
CA LYS A 50 -7.03 13.06 -23.89
C LYS A 50 -6.02 12.93 -25.03
N LYS A 51 -4.76 12.71 -24.66
CA LYS A 51 -3.61 12.53 -25.53
C LYS A 51 -2.77 11.36 -25.03
N ASP A 52 -1.86 10.92 -25.89
CA ASP A 52 -0.83 9.95 -25.53
C ASP A 52 0.04 10.54 -24.41
N ILE A 53 0.43 9.68 -23.47
CA ILE A 53 1.25 10.06 -22.32
C ILE A 53 2.47 9.17 -22.20
N ILE A 54 3.48 9.66 -21.48
CA ILE A 54 4.58 8.85 -20.98
C ILE A 54 4.57 8.90 -19.46
N VAL A 55 4.49 7.72 -18.85
CA VAL A 55 4.64 7.51 -17.41
C VAL A 55 6.10 7.21 -17.12
N TYR A 56 6.72 7.99 -16.23
CA TYR A 56 8.06 7.76 -15.72
C TYR A 56 7.96 7.32 -14.27
N LEU A 57 8.52 6.15 -13.96
CA LEU A 57 8.59 5.62 -12.62
C LEU A 57 10.04 5.27 -12.29
N GLU A 58 10.58 5.95 -11.29
CA GLU A 58 11.84 5.61 -10.65
C GLU A 58 11.57 5.02 -9.28
N ALA A 59 11.99 3.77 -9.08
CA ALA A 59 11.64 3.01 -7.90
C ALA A 59 12.67 1.90 -7.60
N ASP A 60 12.63 1.39 -6.38
CA ASP A 60 13.26 0.13 -6.00
C ASP A 60 12.36 -0.66 -5.03
N THR A 61 12.84 -1.82 -4.61
CA THR A 61 12.33 -2.52 -3.42
C THR A 61 13.41 -3.43 -2.87
N ASN A 62 13.21 -3.97 -1.67
CA ASN A 62 14.13 -4.98 -1.13
C ASN A 62 13.82 -6.35 -1.73
N TYR A 63 14.47 -6.70 -2.84
CA TYR A 63 14.26 -7.95 -3.57
C TYR A 63 14.29 -9.20 -2.67
N LYS A 64 15.21 -9.23 -1.70
CA LYS A 64 15.41 -10.38 -0.79
C LYS A 64 14.37 -10.46 0.32
N ALA A 65 13.53 -9.45 0.50
CA ALA A 65 12.50 -9.42 1.55
C ALA A 65 11.24 -10.20 1.18
N PHE A 66 11.09 -10.56 -0.10
CA PHE A 66 9.92 -11.24 -0.63
C PHE A 66 10.10 -12.77 -0.66
N ASP A 67 9.00 -13.50 -0.53
CA ASP A 67 9.02 -14.98 -0.52
C ASP A 67 9.12 -15.57 -1.94
N GLN A 68 8.77 -14.77 -2.95
CA GLN A 68 8.93 -15.07 -4.36
C GLN A 68 9.62 -13.89 -5.05
N PRO A 69 10.09 -14.01 -6.31
CA PRO A 69 10.56 -12.85 -7.06
C PRO A 69 9.46 -11.77 -7.14
N PRO A 70 9.74 -10.52 -6.70
CA PRO A 70 8.78 -9.44 -6.80
C PRO A 70 8.55 -9.03 -8.26
N VAL A 71 7.28 -8.77 -8.57
CA VAL A 71 6.83 -8.30 -9.88
C VAL A 71 5.92 -7.10 -9.66
N LEU A 72 6.25 -6.00 -10.33
CA LEU A 72 5.45 -4.79 -10.37
C LEU A 72 4.59 -4.77 -11.63
N THR A 73 3.30 -4.54 -11.49
CA THR A 73 2.41 -4.19 -12.60
C THR A 73 2.08 -2.70 -12.50
N ILE A 74 2.46 -1.95 -13.54
CA ILE A 74 2.04 -0.57 -13.78
C ILE A 74 0.83 -0.65 -14.70
N ALA A 75 -0.30 -0.06 -14.30
CA ALA A 75 -1.52 -0.07 -15.08
C ALA A 75 -2.16 1.31 -15.09
N VAL A 76 -2.65 1.74 -16.24
CA VAL A 76 -3.26 3.06 -16.46
C VAL A 76 -4.62 2.88 -17.12
N GLY A 77 -5.61 3.65 -16.67
CA GLY A 77 -6.93 3.72 -17.31
C GLY A 77 -7.56 2.34 -17.51
N ASN A 78 -7.81 1.98 -18.76
CA ASN A 78 -8.40 0.70 -19.19
C ASN A 78 -7.42 -0.50 -19.11
N LYS A 79 -6.57 -0.52 -18.08
CA LYS A 79 -5.59 -1.59 -17.80
C LYS A 79 -4.54 -1.77 -18.91
N ALA A 80 -4.07 -0.67 -19.51
CA ALA A 80 -2.86 -0.70 -20.32
C ALA A 80 -1.65 -0.32 -19.46
N GLY A 81 -0.52 -0.98 -19.66
CA GLY A 81 0.72 -0.60 -18.98
C GLY A 81 1.83 -1.62 -19.16
N LEU A 82 2.53 -1.94 -18.07
CA LEU A 82 3.74 -2.75 -18.12
C LEU A 82 3.85 -3.67 -16.90
N VAL A 83 4.27 -4.91 -17.14
CA VAL A 83 4.70 -5.84 -16.09
C VAL A 83 6.23 -5.80 -16.01
N VAL A 84 6.74 -5.61 -14.80
CA VAL A 84 8.16 -5.40 -14.50
C VAL A 84 8.60 -6.45 -13.48
N PRO A 85 9.26 -7.54 -13.91
CA PRO A 85 10.02 -8.38 -13.01
C PRO A 85 11.14 -7.55 -12.37
N ILE A 86 11.24 -7.60 -11.04
CA ILE A 86 12.32 -6.94 -10.30
C ILE A 86 13.33 -8.02 -9.94
N GLU A 87 14.57 -7.88 -10.39
CA GLU A 87 15.60 -8.92 -10.30
C GLU A 87 16.62 -8.66 -9.19
N ASN A 88 16.72 -7.43 -8.71
CA ASN A 88 17.64 -7.00 -7.66
C ASN A 88 17.05 -5.80 -6.88
N SER A 89 17.80 -5.28 -5.90
CA SER A 89 17.39 -4.12 -5.09
C SER A 89 17.95 -2.78 -5.60
N GLU A 90 18.37 -2.71 -6.87
CA GLU A 90 18.85 -1.46 -7.47
C GLU A 90 17.67 -0.59 -7.92
N VAL A 91 17.90 0.73 -7.92
CA VAL A 91 16.92 1.68 -8.47
C VAL A 91 16.80 1.48 -9.97
N PHE A 92 15.57 1.32 -10.44
CA PHE A 92 15.26 1.21 -11.85
C PHE A 92 14.40 2.39 -12.30
N LEU A 93 14.54 2.77 -13.58
CA LEU A 93 13.69 3.74 -14.26
C LEU A 93 12.88 3.03 -15.36
N LYS A 94 11.56 3.15 -15.30
CA LYS A 94 10.65 2.72 -16.37
C LYS A 94 9.97 3.92 -17.00
N LYS A 95 9.83 3.85 -18.32
CA LYS A 95 9.13 4.85 -19.14
C LYS A 95 8.12 4.09 -20.00
N VAL A 96 6.84 4.36 -19.77
CA VAL A 96 5.74 3.62 -20.42
C VAL A 96 4.93 4.58 -21.26
N HIS A 97 4.87 4.35 -22.57
CA HIS A 97 3.99 5.08 -23.47
C HIS A 97 2.60 4.49 -23.44
N VAL A 98 1.59 5.31 -23.13
CA VAL A 98 0.19 4.89 -23.06
C VAL A 98 -0.60 5.74 -24.06
N LYS A 99 -1.34 5.07 -24.95
CA LYS A 99 -2.14 5.75 -25.97
C LYS A 99 -3.35 6.41 -25.34
N ALA A 100 -3.81 7.51 -25.93
CA ALA A 100 -5.01 8.23 -25.50
C ALA A 100 -6.24 7.30 -25.39
N ALA A 101 -6.38 6.35 -26.33
CA ALA A 101 -7.48 5.39 -26.35
C ALA A 101 -7.50 4.48 -25.12
N ASP A 102 -6.34 4.17 -24.53
CA ASP A 102 -6.21 3.31 -23.36
C ASP A 102 -6.50 4.06 -22.04
N LEU A 103 -6.48 5.40 -22.06
CA LEU A 103 -6.82 6.23 -20.91
C LEU A 103 -8.34 6.26 -20.63
N GLY A 104 -9.15 5.93 -21.63
CA GLY A 104 -10.61 5.97 -21.57
C GLY A 104 -11.20 7.37 -21.54
N ASP A 105 -12.53 7.44 -21.35
CA ASP A 105 -13.30 8.67 -21.55
C ASP A 105 -13.51 9.50 -20.28
N GLN A 106 -13.10 9.00 -19.12
CA GLN A 106 -13.26 9.70 -17.86
C GLN A 106 -12.38 10.97 -17.77
N GLU A 107 -12.82 11.94 -16.96
CA GLU A 107 -12.05 13.16 -16.70
C GLU A 107 -10.77 12.85 -15.92
N TRP A 108 -10.83 11.87 -15.03
CA TRP A 108 -9.70 11.41 -14.22
C TRP A 108 -9.29 10.00 -14.63
N VAL A 109 -7.99 9.79 -14.75
CA VAL A 109 -7.39 8.49 -15.05
C VAL A 109 -6.66 8.00 -13.82
N ASP A 110 -6.98 6.78 -13.40
CA ASP A 110 -6.24 6.13 -12.33
C ASP A 110 -5.03 5.39 -12.91
N LEU A 111 -3.88 5.60 -12.27
CA LEU A 111 -2.65 4.84 -12.43
C LEU A 111 -2.46 3.98 -11.18
N ARG A 112 -2.36 2.67 -11.36
CA ARG A 112 -2.14 1.71 -10.29
C ARG A 112 -0.74 1.12 -10.38
N LEU A 113 -0.04 1.16 -9.26
CA LEU A 113 1.17 0.39 -9.00
C LEU A 113 0.76 -0.82 -8.16
N SER A 114 0.94 -2.03 -8.68
CA SER A 114 0.54 -3.26 -8.01
C SER A 114 1.70 -4.24 -7.94
N MET A 115 2.15 -4.55 -6.74
CA MET A 115 3.11 -5.62 -6.51
C MET A 115 2.39 -6.96 -6.41
N ASN A 116 2.99 -8.02 -6.92
CA ASN A 116 2.44 -9.39 -6.76
C ASN A 116 2.33 -9.81 -5.27
N GLN A 117 3.13 -9.20 -4.39
CA GLN A 117 3.19 -9.45 -2.95
C GLN A 117 3.73 -8.19 -2.25
N SER A 118 3.59 -8.16 -0.93
CA SER A 118 4.19 -7.18 -0.03
C SER A 118 4.94 -7.92 1.08
N PHE A 119 5.74 -7.20 1.84
CA PHE A 119 6.42 -7.74 3.02
C PHE A 119 6.29 -6.79 4.21
N ILE A 120 6.48 -7.31 5.41
CA ILE A 120 6.58 -6.52 6.63
C ILE A 120 8.03 -6.63 7.13
N PRO A 121 8.81 -5.54 7.17
CA PRO A 121 10.24 -5.59 7.52
C PRO A 121 10.50 -6.26 8.87
N LYS A 122 9.67 -5.98 9.88
CA LYS A 122 9.76 -6.60 11.21
C LYS A 122 9.57 -8.12 11.16
N ALA A 123 8.60 -8.60 10.39
CA ALA A 123 8.34 -10.04 10.25
C ALA A 123 9.46 -10.77 9.49
N LYS A 124 10.19 -10.04 8.64
CA LYS A 124 11.37 -10.55 7.90
C LYS A 124 12.69 -10.38 8.65
N GLY A 125 12.67 -9.81 9.87
CA GLY A 125 13.89 -9.54 10.64
C GLY A 125 14.80 -8.47 10.03
N ILE A 126 14.30 -7.66 9.09
CA ILE A 126 15.06 -6.63 8.38
C ILE A 126 15.16 -5.35 9.22
N ASN A 127 14.04 -4.94 9.80
CA ASN A 127 13.97 -3.80 10.70
C ASN A 127 12.98 -4.13 11.83
N PRO A 128 13.44 -4.33 13.08
CA PRO A 128 12.59 -4.79 14.19
C PRO A 128 11.52 -3.77 14.60
N SER A 129 11.64 -2.51 14.17
CA SER A 129 10.73 -1.41 14.52
C SER A 129 9.75 -1.06 13.41
N ASP A 130 9.91 -1.60 12.20
CA ASP A 130 9.05 -1.26 11.04
C ASP A 130 8.03 -2.37 10.78
N ASP A 131 6.80 -2.16 11.26
CA ASP A 131 5.66 -3.06 11.12
C ASP A 131 4.75 -2.73 9.94
N ARG A 132 5.18 -1.81 9.06
CA ARG A 132 4.43 -1.43 7.86
C ARG A 132 4.42 -2.56 6.83
N GLU A 133 3.31 -2.66 6.10
CA GLU A 133 3.24 -3.44 4.87
C GLU A 133 3.88 -2.66 3.73
N LEU A 134 4.99 -3.14 3.17
CA LEU A 134 5.76 -2.47 2.13
C LEU A 134 5.71 -3.25 0.80
N GLY A 135 5.56 -2.53 -0.31
CA GLY A 135 5.61 -3.07 -1.67
C GLY A 135 6.77 -2.48 -2.48
N LEU A 136 6.62 -1.23 -2.91
CA LEU A 136 7.55 -0.52 -3.77
C LEU A 136 7.99 0.79 -3.09
N MET A 137 9.28 1.10 -3.13
CA MET A 137 9.78 2.42 -2.76
C MET A 137 9.80 3.30 -4.01
N ARG A 138 8.96 4.33 -4.06
CA ARG A 138 8.94 5.30 -5.15
C ARG A 138 9.88 6.45 -4.83
N TYR A 139 10.76 6.80 -5.76
CA TYR A 139 11.59 8.01 -5.73
C TYR A 139 10.96 9.12 -6.58
N ASN A 140 10.75 8.86 -7.87
CA ASN A 140 10.11 9.80 -8.78
C ASN A 140 8.97 9.14 -9.56
N LEU A 141 7.87 9.87 -9.69
CA LEU A 141 6.75 9.48 -10.53
C LEU A 141 6.28 10.72 -11.29
N TYR A 142 6.30 10.61 -12.62
CA TYR A 142 5.97 11.71 -13.51
C TYR A 142 5.08 11.23 -14.66
N VAL A 143 4.13 12.06 -15.07
CA VAL A 143 3.28 11.85 -16.23
C VAL A 143 3.31 13.12 -17.08
N GLY A 144 3.64 12.96 -18.36
CA GLY A 144 3.63 14.07 -19.32
C GLY A 144 2.99 13.65 -20.63
N GLU A 145 2.49 14.63 -21.38
CA GLU A 145 1.95 14.44 -22.73
C GLU A 145 3.10 14.05 -23.68
N ALA A 146 2.94 12.96 -24.41
CA ALA A 146 4.01 12.39 -25.23
C ALA A 146 4.50 13.35 -26.34
N ASP A 147 3.58 14.12 -26.93
CA ASP A 147 3.87 15.13 -27.96
C ASP A 147 4.71 16.31 -27.41
N LYS A 148 4.54 16.65 -26.13
CA LYS A 148 5.30 17.72 -25.46
C LYS A 148 6.68 17.26 -24.97
N LEU A 149 6.88 15.96 -24.75
CA LEU A 149 8.12 15.40 -24.20
C LEU A 149 9.21 15.13 -25.26
N GLY A 150 8.86 15.19 -26.54
CA GLY A 150 9.79 14.93 -27.63
C GLY A 150 10.29 13.48 -27.68
N ALA A 151 11.49 13.26 -28.18
CA ALA A 151 12.08 11.92 -28.28
C ALA A 151 12.59 11.45 -26.92
N VAL A 152 11.88 10.51 -26.30
CA VAL A 152 12.24 9.95 -25.01
C VAL A 152 12.90 8.58 -25.22
N PRO A 153 14.18 8.40 -24.84
CA PRO A 153 14.86 7.11 -25.02
C PRO A 153 14.35 6.07 -24.03
N SER A 154 14.40 4.79 -24.44
CA SER A 154 14.05 3.61 -23.62
C SER A 154 12.59 3.59 -23.15
N VAL A 155 11.69 4.13 -23.97
CA VAL A 155 10.24 4.03 -23.77
C VAL A 155 9.75 2.66 -24.22
N VAL A 156 8.86 2.08 -23.43
CA VAL A 156 8.18 0.81 -23.73
C VAL A 156 6.71 1.11 -23.99
N GLU A 157 6.16 0.56 -25.07
CA GLU A 157 4.73 0.66 -25.36
C GLU A 157 3.91 -0.10 -24.33
N ALA A 158 2.83 0.53 -23.84
CA ALA A 158 1.89 -0.11 -22.97
C ALA A 158 1.20 -1.29 -23.68
N VAL A 159 1.04 -2.37 -22.95
CA VAL A 159 0.28 -3.55 -23.37
C VAL A 159 -0.88 -3.79 -22.40
N PRO A 160 -1.94 -4.51 -22.82
CA PRO A 160 -2.97 -4.94 -21.88
C PRO A 160 -2.37 -5.71 -20.70
N VAL A 161 -2.65 -5.28 -19.48
CA VAL A 161 -2.21 -5.92 -18.25
C VAL A 161 -3.41 -6.37 -17.42
N SER A 162 -3.22 -7.46 -16.67
CA SER A 162 -4.22 -7.92 -15.69
C SER A 162 -3.81 -7.47 -14.30
N LEU A 163 -4.75 -6.88 -13.57
CA LEU A 163 -4.57 -6.51 -12.18
C LEU A 163 -5.40 -7.42 -11.28
N PRO A 164 -4.85 -7.89 -10.15
CA PRO A 164 -5.67 -8.50 -9.11
C PRO A 164 -6.68 -7.47 -8.57
N PRO A 165 -7.76 -7.89 -7.90
CA PRO A 165 -8.59 -6.98 -7.11
C PRO A 165 -7.72 -6.14 -6.17
N LEU A 166 -8.14 -4.92 -5.86
CA LEU A 166 -7.43 -4.12 -4.85
C LEU A 166 -7.40 -4.89 -3.53
N SER A 167 -6.20 -5.00 -2.95
CA SER A 167 -6.03 -5.68 -1.68
C SER A 167 -6.63 -4.79 -0.57
N THR A 168 -7.90 -5.01 -0.22
CA THR A 168 -8.57 -4.32 0.91
C THR A 168 -8.19 -4.90 2.27
N ALA A 169 -7.36 -5.95 2.30
CA ALA A 169 -6.99 -6.66 3.50
C ALA A 169 -5.69 -6.11 4.09
N SER A 170 -5.81 -5.23 5.09
CA SER A 170 -4.80 -5.21 6.16
C SER A 170 -4.81 -6.59 6.82
N PRO A 171 -3.65 -7.25 7.04
CA PRO A 171 -3.63 -8.49 7.80
C PRO A 171 -4.11 -8.18 9.23
N ALA A 172 -5.27 -8.72 9.59
CA ALA A 172 -5.73 -8.68 10.98
C ALA A 172 -4.72 -9.43 11.86
N PRO A 173 -4.37 -8.90 13.04
CA PRO A 173 -3.46 -9.59 13.94
C PRO A 173 -4.12 -10.87 14.47
N GLY A 174 -3.55 -12.01 14.11
CA GLY A 174 -3.62 -13.27 14.86
C GLY A 174 -5.00 -13.92 15.01
N ALA A 175 -5.35 -14.82 14.09
CA ALA A 175 -6.20 -15.95 14.42
C ALA A 175 -5.32 -17.20 14.60
N SER A 176 -5.14 -17.63 15.85
CA SER A 176 -4.57 -18.94 16.18
C SER A 176 -5.33 -20.06 15.46
N PRO A 177 -4.68 -21.16 15.04
CA PRO A 177 -5.37 -22.26 14.35
C PRO A 177 -6.36 -22.95 15.30
N GLY A 178 -7.65 -22.66 15.12
CA GLY A 178 -8.73 -23.40 15.74
C GLY A 178 -8.78 -24.83 15.22
N THR A 179 -8.87 -25.77 16.15
CA THR A 179 -8.90 -27.22 15.96
C THR A 179 -10.04 -27.68 15.04
N LYS A 180 -9.71 -28.65 14.17
CA LYS A 180 -10.62 -29.40 13.29
C LYS A 180 -11.90 -29.85 13.99
N GLY A 181 -13.05 -29.45 13.45
CA GLY A 181 -14.33 -30.10 13.73
C GLY A 181 -14.47 -31.42 12.97
N ALA A 182 -14.93 -32.45 13.66
CA ALA A 182 -15.43 -33.71 13.09
C ALA A 182 -16.95 -33.83 13.38
N PRO A 183 -17.73 -34.55 12.55
CA PRO A 183 -19.19 -34.42 12.50
C PRO A 183 -19.94 -35.27 13.54
N ALA A 184 -21.17 -34.85 13.82
CA ALA A 184 -22.09 -35.43 14.80
C ALA A 184 -22.73 -36.77 14.35
N GLY A 185 -22.91 -37.69 15.31
CA GLY A 185 -23.72 -38.91 15.19
C GLY A 185 -24.19 -39.41 16.56
N LYS A 186 -25.48 -39.74 16.66
CA LYS A 186 -26.35 -39.95 17.85
C LYS A 186 -26.05 -41.18 18.73
N GLY A 187 -26.40 -41.10 20.03
CA GLY A 187 -26.80 -42.26 20.86
C GLY A 187 -26.61 -42.11 22.38
N SER A 188 -27.70 -41.84 23.13
CA SER A 188 -27.84 -41.96 24.62
C SER A 188 -28.05 -43.45 25.03
N PRO A 189 -28.09 -43.88 26.34
CA PRO A 189 -28.38 -43.13 27.58
C PRO A 189 -27.60 -43.50 28.89
N ALA A 190 -27.93 -42.76 29.96
CA ALA A 190 -27.36 -42.74 31.32
C ALA A 190 -27.62 -43.98 32.21
N PRO A 191 -27.06 -44.03 33.45
CA PRO A 191 -27.94 -43.82 34.62
C PRO A 191 -27.36 -43.10 35.88
N LYS A 192 -28.29 -42.43 36.58
CA LYS A 192 -28.53 -42.16 38.03
C LYS A 192 -27.36 -42.09 39.06
N GLY A 193 -27.41 -41.02 39.88
CA GLY A 193 -26.97 -41.02 41.29
C GLY A 193 -26.69 -39.63 41.91
N SER A 194 -27.64 -39.08 42.68
CA SER A 194 -27.47 -37.96 43.65
C SER A 194 -26.98 -38.51 45.02
N PRO A 195 -26.56 -37.73 46.06
CA PRO A 195 -26.96 -36.35 46.42
C PRO A 195 -25.89 -35.40 47.03
N ALA A 196 -26.28 -34.13 47.20
CA ALA A 196 -25.56 -33.07 47.92
C ALA A 196 -25.70 -33.17 49.46
N PRO A 197 -24.95 -32.35 50.24
CA PRO A 197 -25.68 -31.32 51.01
C PRO A 197 -24.96 -29.97 51.26
N LYS A 198 -25.79 -28.92 51.28
CA LYS A 198 -25.93 -27.76 52.19
C LYS A 198 -24.71 -26.94 52.69
N GLY A 199 -24.82 -25.62 52.50
CA GLY A 199 -24.24 -24.61 53.41
C GLY A 199 -24.33 -23.16 52.90
N SER A 200 -25.35 -22.42 53.35
CA SER A 200 -25.43 -20.94 53.41
C SER A 200 -25.88 -20.60 54.85
N PRO A 201 -25.51 -19.45 55.49
CA PRO A 201 -26.03 -18.12 55.08
C PRO A 201 -25.20 -16.84 55.44
N ALA A 202 -25.56 -15.71 54.80
CA ALA A 202 -25.65 -14.28 55.25
C ALA A 202 -24.44 -13.59 55.96
N ALA A 203 -24.15 -12.28 55.91
CA ALA A 203 -24.83 -11.01 55.58
C ALA A 203 -23.72 -9.93 55.28
N LYS A 204 -23.89 -8.93 54.38
CA LYS A 204 -24.29 -7.51 54.61
C LYS A 204 -23.32 -6.76 55.59
N VAL A 205 -22.76 -5.56 55.40
CA VAL A 205 -23.35 -4.23 55.11
C VAL A 205 -22.20 -3.18 54.93
N SER A 206 -22.35 -2.20 54.00
CA SER A 206 -21.90 -0.77 54.03
C SER A 206 -20.41 -0.38 54.18
N ALA A 207 -19.90 0.79 53.76
CA ALA A 207 -20.40 1.96 53.03
C ALA A 207 -19.18 2.81 52.58
N ALA A 208 -19.36 3.63 51.53
CA ALA A 208 -18.51 4.80 51.24
C ALA A 208 -18.81 5.94 52.25
N PRO A 209 -17.98 7.00 52.33
CA PRO A 209 -18.20 8.15 51.45
C PRO A 209 -16.93 8.91 50.98
N ALA A 210 -17.21 9.88 50.13
CA ALA A 210 -16.34 10.71 49.30
C ALA A 210 -15.68 11.92 50.01
N ALA A 211 -14.68 12.55 49.37
CA ALA A 211 -14.78 13.94 48.85
C ALA A 211 -13.47 14.45 48.19
N LYS A 212 -13.67 15.36 47.23
CA LYS A 212 -12.78 16.03 46.24
C LYS A 212 -11.92 17.20 46.84
N PRO A 213 -11.49 18.23 46.06
CA PRO A 213 -10.35 18.34 45.12
C PRO A 213 -9.45 19.58 45.44
N SER A 214 -8.32 19.77 44.77
CA SER A 214 -7.62 21.08 44.68
C SER A 214 -6.47 20.96 43.66
N ALA A 215 -6.00 21.94 42.89
CA ALA A 215 -6.51 23.17 42.29
C ALA A 215 -5.39 23.59 41.31
N SER A 216 -5.74 24.22 40.19
CA SER A 216 -4.79 24.96 39.34
C SER A 216 -4.33 26.25 40.02
N PRO A 217 -3.23 26.84 39.56
CA PRO A 217 -3.17 28.29 39.41
C PRO A 217 -2.85 28.71 37.96
N ARG A 218 -3.55 29.75 37.51
CA ARG A 218 -3.12 30.64 36.43
C ARG A 218 -2.29 31.78 37.03
N LYS A 219 -1.22 32.17 36.36
CA LYS A 219 -1.08 33.48 35.71
C LYS A 219 0.17 33.50 34.83
#